data_AF-A0A7V5BR80-F1
#
_entry.id   AF-A0A7V5BR80-F1
#
_cell.length_a   1.000
_cell.length_b   1.000
_cell.length_c   1.000
_cell.angle_alpha   90.00
_cell.angle_beta   90.00
_cell.angle_gamma   90.00
#
_symmetry.space_group_name_H-M   'P 1'
#
loop_
_entity.id
_entity.type
_entity.pdbx_description
1 polymer ?
#
loop_
_entity_poly.entity_id
_entity_poly.type
_entity_poly.pdbx_seq_one_letter_code
_entity_poly.pdbx_strand_id
1 'polypeptide(L)'
;MSRKPEDQSWEDWVEEKIREAQEQGLFDDLAGQGQPLPDRRNPFLPEEQQLAFDLLKDSGHTLPWIEEGKDIDARLSRARALLKRRYRWYLAERDRRPGHELVALEQVWLGYRQQFEEEIAAINAAIRLYNLKVPSIQLHKHIILLEEEYARLRSCDD
;
A
#
# COMPACT_ATOMS: atom_id res chain seq x y z
N MET A 1 -15.37 20.28 -28.18
CA MET A 1 -15.62 20.94 -26.88
C MET A 1 -15.19 22.39 -27.00
N SER A 2 -16.13 23.34 -26.83
CA SER A 2 -15.81 24.78 -26.83
C SER A 2 -15.07 25.17 -25.55
N ARG A 3 -14.17 26.14 -25.66
CA ARG A 3 -13.38 26.69 -24.54
C ARG A 3 -14.12 27.88 -23.91
N LYS A 4 -13.94 28.09 -22.61
CA LYS A 4 -14.48 29.25 -21.89
C LYS A 4 -13.97 30.57 -22.48
N PRO A 5 -14.83 31.58 -22.73
CA PRO A 5 -14.43 32.95 -23.06
C PRO A 5 -13.58 33.59 -21.96
N GLU A 6 -12.66 34.49 -22.31
CA GLU A 6 -11.76 35.14 -21.34
C GLU A 6 -12.48 36.15 -20.43
N ASP A 7 -13.62 36.68 -20.87
CA ASP A 7 -14.41 37.73 -20.24
C ASP A 7 -15.55 37.24 -19.32
N GLN A 8 -15.75 35.93 -19.20
CA GLN A 8 -16.79 35.33 -18.34
C GLN A 8 -16.23 34.63 -17.09
N SER A 9 -17.02 34.60 -16.01
CA SER A 9 -16.75 33.71 -14.87
C SER A 9 -16.90 32.23 -15.27
N TRP A 10 -16.23 31.34 -14.53
CA TRP A 10 -16.46 29.90 -14.68
C TRP A 10 -17.89 29.50 -14.33
N GLU A 11 -18.48 30.16 -13.34
CA GLU A 11 -19.86 29.93 -12.90
C GLU A 11 -20.85 30.23 -14.04
N ASP A 12 -20.79 31.45 -14.59
CA ASP A 12 -21.67 31.89 -15.68
C ASP A 12 -21.55 31.01 -16.93
N TRP A 13 -20.32 30.63 -17.29
CA TRP A 13 -20.08 29.79 -18.47
C TRP A 13 -20.58 28.35 -18.27
N VAL A 14 -20.44 27.79 -17.06
CA VAL A 14 -20.97 26.47 -16.72
C VAL A 14 -22.50 26.50 -16.70
N GLU A 15 -23.10 27.53 -16.11
CA GLU A 15 -24.56 27.73 -16.09
C GLU A 15 -25.14 27.81 -17.52
N GLU A 16 -24.48 28.55 -18.42
CA GLU A 16 -24.86 28.64 -19.83
C GLU A 16 -24.76 27.28 -20.54
N LYS A 17 -23.72 26.49 -20.27
CA LYS A 17 -23.58 25.15 -20.84
C LYS A 17 -24.62 24.16 -20.32
N ILE A 18 -24.96 24.23 -19.03
CA ILE A 18 -26.02 23.41 -18.44
C ILE A 18 -27.37 23.75 -19.09
N ARG A 19 -27.67 25.03 -19.24
CA ARG A 19 -28.91 25.51 -19.88
C ARG A 19 -29.01 25.11 -21.34
N GLU A 20 -27.96 25.30 -22.14
CA GLU A 20 -27.92 24.82 -23.54
C GLU A 20 -28.15 23.32 -23.63
N ALA A 21 -27.58 22.53 -22.72
CA ALA A 21 -27.75 21.08 -22.71
C ALA A 21 -29.16 20.65 -22.28
N GLN A 22 -29.81 21.40 -21.38
CA GLN A 22 -31.23 21.22 -21.05
C GLN A 22 -32.13 21.56 -22.23
N GLU A 23 -31.89 22.69 -22.92
CA GLU A 23 -32.65 23.09 -24.11
C GLU A 23 -32.52 22.09 -25.27
N GLN A 24 -31.37 21.41 -25.38
CA GLN A 24 -31.13 20.35 -26.35
C GLN A 24 -31.74 18.99 -25.95
N GLY A 25 -32.38 18.89 -24.78
CA GLY A 25 -32.92 17.64 -24.27
C GLY A 25 -31.85 16.60 -23.95
N LEU A 26 -30.58 17.01 -23.75
CA LEU A 26 -29.48 16.09 -23.44
C LEU A 26 -29.61 15.45 -22.03
N PHE A 27 -30.50 15.99 -21.21
CA PHE A 27 -30.88 15.43 -19.90
C PHE A 27 -32.16 14.59 -19.95
N ASP A 28 -32.82 14.51 -21.11
CA ASP A 28 -34.00 13.68 -21.32
C ASP A 28 -33.56 12.26 -21.72
N ASP A 29 -34.20 11.24 -21.11
CA ASP A 29 -33.92 9.82 -21.35
C ASP A 29 -32.48 9.38 -21.01
N LEU A 30 -31.92 9.97 -19.94
CA LEU A 30 -30.62 9.53 -19.41
C LEU A 30 -30.70 8.06 -19.00
N ALA A 31 -29.65 7.30 -19.29
CA ALA A 31 -29.53 5.92 -18.87
C ALA A 31 -29.66 5.82 -17.33
N GLY A 32 -30.75 5.24 -16.84
CA GLY A 32 -31.06 5.12 -15.41
C GLY A 32 -31.91 6.26 -14.82
N GLN A 33 -32.47 7.16 -15.64
CA GLN A 33 -33.36 8.23 -15.17
C GLN A 33 -34.55 7.66 -14.39
N GLY A 34 -34.74 8.14 -13.16
CA GLY A 34 -35.82 7.68 -12.26
C GLY A 34 -35.59 6.31 -11.62
N GLN A 35 -34.49 5.62 -11.96
CA GLN A 35 -34.12 4.37 -11.28
C GLN A 35 -33.23 4.68 -10.07
N PRO A 36 -33.33 3.88 -8.98
CA PRO A 36 -32.35 3.96 -7.91
C PRO A 36 -30.95 3.74 -8.50
N LEU A 37 -29.96 4.47 -7.97
CA LEU A 37 -28.57 4.29 -8.37
C LEU A 37 -28.24 2.79 -8.32
N PRO A 38 -27.56 2.24 -9.35
CA PRO A 38 -27.22 0.83 -9.39
C PRO A 38 -26.47 0.47 -8.11
N ASP A 39 -26.77 -0.70 -7.54
CA ASP A 39 -26.19 -1.14 -6.28
C ASP A 39 -24.67 -1.32 -6.45
N ARG A 40 -23.90 -0.27 -6.16
CA ARG A 40 -22.44 -0.27 -6.20
C ARG A 40 -21.83 -1.02 -5.01
N ARG A 41 -22.68 -1.49 -4.09
CA ARG A 41 -22.31 -2.21 -2.90
C ARG A 41 -21.58 -3.49 -3.27
N ASN A 42 -20.28 -3.49 -3.03
CA ASN A 42 -19.50 -4.71 -3.07
C ASN A 42 -19.95 -5.62 -1.92
N PRO A 43 -20.56 -6.80 -2.19
CA PRO A 43 -21.11 -7.67 -1.15
C PRO A 43 -20.04 -8.26 -0.23
N PHE A 44 -18.76 -8.11 -0.58
CA PHE A 44 -17.61 -8.51 0.25
C PHE A 44 -17.07 -7.38 1.13
N LEU A 45 -17.60 -6.16 1.03
CA LEU A 45 -17.20 -5.00 1.84
C LEU A 45 -18.34 -4.58 2.78
N PRO A 46 -18.06 -4.41 4.08
CA PRO A 46 -18.98 -3.74 5.01
C PRO A 46 -19.37 -2.34 4.51
N GLU A 47 -20.57 -1.89 4.86
CA GLU A 47 -21.17 -0.62 4.39
C GLU A 47 -20.28 0.61 4.69
N GLU A 48 -19.58 0.58 5.82
CA GLU A 48 -18.60 1.57 6.27
C GLU A 48 -17.39 1.71 5.31
N GLN A 49 -17.06 0.63 4.59
CA GLN A 49 -15.90 0.53 3.70
C GLN A 49 -16.26 0.76 2.23
N GLN A 50 -17.53 0.56 1.87
CA GLN A 50 -18.05 0.91 0.55
C GLN A 50 -17.91 2.40 0.29
N LEU A 51 -18.22 3.26 1.28
CA LEU A 51 -18.09 4.70 1.12
C LEU A 51 -16.64 5.13 0.80
N ALA A 52 -15.65 4.54 1.48
CA ALA A 52 -14.24 4.81 1.22
C ALA A 52 -13.80 4.31 -0.17
N PHE A 53 -14.30 3.14 -0.59
CA PHE A 53 -14.00 2.55 -1.89
C PHE A 53 -14.67 3.30 -3.04
N ASP A 54 -15.88 3.78 -2.85
CA ASP A 54 -16.64 4.58 -3.83
C ASP A 54 -16.00 5.97 -4.00
N LEU A 55 -15.59 6.63 -2.90
CA LEU A 55 -14.80 7.87 -2.96
C LEU A 55 -13.46 7.69 -3.69
N LEU A 56 -12.81 6.54 -3.54
CA LEU A 56 -11.58 6.18 -4.25
C LEU A 56 -11.80 6.01 -5.75
N LYS A 57 -12.87 5.31 -6.13
CA LYS A 57 -13.21 5.03 -7.52
C LYS A 57 -13.56 6.31 -8.29
N ASP A 58 -14.18 7.27 -7.61
CA ASP A 58 -14.67 8.51 -8.21
C ASP A 58 -13.62 9.65 -8.20
N SER A 59 -12.55 9.60 -7.37
CA SER A 59 -11.61 10.72 -7.20
C SER A 59 -10.30 10.64 -7.99
N GLY A 60 -9.95 9.50 -8.60
CA GLY A 60 -8.69 9.34 -9.35
C GLY A 60 -7.41 9.45 -8.50
N HIS A 61 -7.51 9.61 -7.18
CA HIS A 61 -6.39 9.74 -6.24
C HIS A 61 -6.43 8.63 -5.19
N THR A 62 -5.26 8.05 -4.90
CA THR A 62 -5.11 6.96 -3.93
C THR A 62 -5.13 7.53 -2.50
N LEU A 63 -5.89 6.92 -1.57
CA LEU A 63 -5.90 7.34 -0.16
C LEU A 63 -4.48 7.23 0.42
N PRO A 64 -4.03 8.19 1.26
CA PRO A 64 -2.64 8.24 1.76
C PRO A 64 -2.16 6.92 2.38
N TRP A 65 -3.04 6.21 3.10
CA TRP A 65 -2.69 4.95 3.75
C TRP A 65 -2.39 3.83 2.74
N ILE A 66 -2.97 3.81 1.54
CA ILE A 66 -2.67 2.75 0.55
C ILE A 66 -1.20 2.82 0.11
N GLU A 67 -0.68 4.02 -0.15
CA GLU A 67 0.74 4.21 -0.47
C GLU A 67 1.63 3.87 0.74
N GLU A 68 1.24 4.28 1.96
CA GLU A 68 1.93 3.86 3.19
C GLU A 68 2.00 2.32 3.32
N GLY A 69 0.91 1.64 2.95
CA GLY A 69 0.83 0.18 2.94
C GLY A 69 1.81 -0.46 1.96
N LYS A 70 1.89 0.07 0.73
CA LYS A 70 2.87 -0.36 -0.29
C LYS A 70 4.30 -0.12 0.16
N ASP A 71 4.56 1.02 0.80
CA ASP A 71 5.89 1.36 1.31
C ASP A 71 6.33 0.40 2.41
N ILE A 72 5.44 0.03 3.34
CA ILE A 72 5.69 -1.01 4.36
C ILE A 72 6.06 -2.34 3.69
N ASP A 73 5.29 -2.77 2.69
CA ASP A 73 5.53 -4.05 1.99
C ASP A 73 6.85 -4.05 1.21
N ALA A 74 7.14 -2.94 0.52
CA ALA A 74 8.39 -2.75 -0.21
C ALA A 74 9.60 -2.75 0.74
N ARG A 75 9.47 -2.10 1.89
CA ARG A 75 10.51 -2.02 2.92
C ARG A 75 10.80 -3.38 3.54
N LEU A 76 9.75 -4.14 3.87
CA LEU A 76 9.86 -5.52 4.35
C LEU A 76 10.53 -6.43 3.30
N SER A 77 10.12 -6.32 2.03
CA SER A 77 10.70 -7.09 0.93
C SER A 77 12.19 -6.82 0.75
N ARG A 78 12.60 -5.54 0.81
CA ARG A 78 14.01 -5.14 0.75
C ARG A 78 14.81 -5.67 1.94
N ALA A 79 14.28 -5.55 3.16
CA ALA A 79 14.94 -6.06 4.37
C ALA A 79 15.18 -7.58 4.29
N ARG A 80 14.15 -8.34 3.88
CA ARG A 80 14.25 -9.80 3.66
C ARG A 80 15.29 -10.17 2.60
N ALA A 81 15.26 -9.49 1.44
CA ALA A 81 16.21 -9.75 0.37
C ALA A 81 17.66 -9.49 0.81
N LEU A 82 17.89 -8.41 1.56
CA LEU A 82 19.20 -8.05 2.10
C LEU A 82 19.68 -9.07 3.12
N LEU A 83 18.82 -9.49 4.06
CA LEU A 83 19.14 -10.54 5.04
C LEU A 83 19.51 -11.85 4.33
N LYS A 84 18.71 -12.29 3.36
CA LYS A 84 18.96 -13.52 2.59
C LYS A 84 20.30 -13.48 1.86
N ARG A 85 20.63 -12.35 1.23
CA ARG A 85 21.93 -12.17 0.56
C ARG A 85 23.10 -12.23 1.55
N ARG A 86 22.99 -11.57 2.70
CA ARG A 86 24.03 -11.57 3.75
C ARG A 86 24.20 -12.95 4.39
N TYR A 87 23.11 -13.68 4.57
CA TYR A 87 23.14 -15.03 5.12
C TYR A 87 23.85 -16.01 4.18
N ARG A 88 23.54 -15.96 2.88
CA ARG A 88 24.23 -16.75 1.86
C ARG A 88 25.73 -16.47 1.82
N TRP A 89 26.11 -15.19 1.94
CA TRP A 89 27.51 -14.81 2.05
C TRP A 89 28.15 -15.37 3.34
N TYR A 90 27.47 -15.26 4.48
CA TYR A 90 27.95 -15.79 5.76
C TYR A 90 28.19 -17.30 5.71
N LEU A 91 27.27 -18.08 5.16
CA LEU A 91 27.44 -19.53 5.00
C LEU A 91 28.63 -19.87 4.09
N ALA A 92 28.71 -19.24 2.91
CA ALA A 92 29.81 -19.48 1.97
C ALA A 92 31.18 -19.12 2.56
N GLU A 93 31.25 -18.08 3.40
CA GLU A 93 32.49 -17.67 4.05
C GLU A 93 32.85 -18.59 5.23
N ARG A 94 31.85 -19.03 5.99
CA ARG A 94 32.03 -19.98 7.10
C ARG A 94 32.63 -21.30 6.61
N ASP A 95 32.17 -21.78 5.46
CA ASP A 95 32.65 -23.05 4.89
C ASP A 95 34.07 -22.95 4.30
N ARG A 96 34.55 -21.73 4.00
CA ARG A 96 35.89 -21.49 3.44
C ARG A 96 36.97 -21.18 4.49
N ARG A 97 36.58 -20.69 5.67
CA ARG A 97 37.52 -20.18 6.67
C ARG A 97 37.93 -21.22 7.71
N PRO A 98 39.17 -21.17 8.21
CA PRO A 98 39.59 -21.98 9.34
C PRO A 98 38.92 -21.52 10.65
N GLY A 99 38.77 -22.46 11.59
CA GLY A 99 37.99 -22.26 12.82
C GLY A 99 38.33 -21.01 13.65
N HIS A 100 39.59 -20.59 13.68
CA HIS A 100 40.03 -19.42 14.46
C HIS A 100 39.57 -18.07 13.85
N GLU A 101 39.23 -18.02 12.56
CA GLU A 101 38.68 -16.82 11.91
C GLU A 101 37.15 -16.74 12.00
N LEU A 102 36.49 -17.80 12.47
CA LEU A 102 35.03 -17.84 12.58
C LEU A 102 34.49 -16.85 13.60
N VAL A 103 35.25 -16.55 14.66
CA VAL A 103 34.84 -15.56 15.67
C VAL A 103 34.65 -14.19 15.05
N ALA A 104 35.57 -13.74 14.20
CA ALA A 104 35.45 -12.47 13.51
C ALA A 104 34.29 -12.46 12.51
N LEU A 105 34.07 -13.57 11.80
CA LEU A 105 32.94 -13.74 10.89
C LEU A 105 31.58 -13.71 11.62
N GLU A 106 31.49 -14.36 12.78
CA GLU A 106 30.30 -14.34 13.64
C GLU A 106 29.98 -12.93 14.13
N GLN A 107 30.98 -12.13 14.51
CA GLN A 107 30.77 -10.73 14.89
C GLN A 107 30.17 -9.91 13.74
N VAL A 108 30.65 -10.11 12.51
CA VAL A 108 30.08 -9.46 11.32
C VAL A 108 28.62 -9.90 11.10
N TRP A 109 28.33 -11.20 11.26
CA TRP A 109 26.98 -11.73 11.15
C TRP A 109 26.03 -11.19 12.23
N LEU A 110 26.49 -11.10 13.47
CA LEU A 110 25.73 -10.49 14.56
C LEU A 110 25.36 -9.04 14.26
N GLY A 111 26.29 -8.26 13.70
CA GLY A 111 25.99 -6.89 13.25
C GLY A 111 24.91 -6.84 12.16
N TYR A 112 24.94 -7.77 11.19
CA TYR A 112 23.89 -7.88 10.17
C TYR A 112 22.53 -8.27 10.75
N ARG A 113 22.52 -9.16 11.75
CA ARG A 113 21.29 -9.53 12.47
C ARG A 113 20.71 -8.35 13.21
N GLN A 114 21.54 -7.62 13.97
CA GLN A 114 21.09 -6.44 14.71
C GLN A 114 20.45 -5.40 13.78
N GLN A 115 21.09 -5.09 12.64
CA GLN A 115 20.53 -4.17 11.65
C GLN A 115 19.16 -4.62 11.12
N PHE A 116 18.98 -5.94 10.92
CA PHE A 116 17.70 -6.48 10.48
C PHE A 116 16.64 -6.40 11.58
N GLU A 117 17.01 -6.70 12.83
CA GLU A 117 16.11 -6.61 13.99
C GLU A 117 15.61 -5.16 14.20
N GLU A 118 16.51 -4.19 14.10
CA GLU A 118 16.17 -2.75 14.16
C GLU A 118 15.22 -2.36 13.02
N GLU A 119 15.46 -2.84 11.81
CA GLU A 119 14.60 -2.54 10.66
C GLU A 119 13.20 -3.17 10.80
N ILE A 120 13.10 -4.40 11.30
CA ILE A 120 11.82 -5.05 11.59
C ILE A 120 11.09 -4.31 12.72
N ALA A 121 11.78 -3.85 13.75
CA ALA A 121 11.17 -3.05 14.81
C ALA A 121 10.57 -1.75 14.26
N ALA A 122 11.28 -1.08 13.35
CA ALA A 122 10.79 0.12 12.69
C ALA A 122 9.61 -0.15 11.73
N ILE A 123 9.63 -1.27 10.99
CA ILE A 123 8.50 -1.72 10.17
C ILE A 123 7.27 -2.02 11.06
N ASN A 124 7.46 -2.70 12.18
CA ASN A 124 6.38 -3.00 13.13
C ASN A 124 5.78 -1.74 13.74
N ALA A 125 6.60 -0.70 13.99
CA ALA A 125 6.08 0.60 14.40
C ALA A 125 5.23 1.26 13.30
N ALA A 126 5.68 1.20 12.05
CA ALA A 126 4.90 1.70 10.91
C ALA A 126 3.57 0.93 10.72
N ILE A 127 3.58 -0.40 10.89
CA ILE A 127 2.39 -1.25 10.85
C ILE A 127 1.38 -0.83 11.92
N ARG A 128 1.82 -0.57 13.16
CA ARG A 128 0.91 -0.10 14.23
C ARG A 128 0.26 1.24 13.87
N LEU A 129 1.03 2.18 13.34
CA LEU A 129 0.50 3.47 12.91
C LEU A 129 -0.46 3.34 11.73
N TYR A 130 -0.12 2.49 10.76
CA TYR A 130 -0.97 2.16 9.62
C TYR A 130 -2.30 1.56 10.08
N ASN A 131 -2.27 0.55 10.94
CA ASN A 131 -3.48 -0.10 11.46
C ASN A 131 -4.38 0.86 12.25
N LEU A 132 -3.82 1.89 12.89
CA LEU A 132 -4.60 2.94 13.56
C LEU A 132 -5.35 3.84 12.56
N LYS A 133 -4.79 4.07 11.38
CA LYS A 133 -5.37 4.92 10.32
C LYS A 133 -6.40 4.18 9.47
N VAL A 134 -6.27 2.86 9.35
CA VAL A 134 -7.07 2.06 8.44
C VAL A 134 -8.43 1.74 9.08
N PRO A 135 -9.55 2.11 8.43
CA PRO A 135 -10.89 1.97 9.01
C PRO A 135 -11.35 0.50 9.08
N SER A 136 -10.77 -0.39 8.29
CA SER A 136 -11.12 -1.82 8.25
C SER A 136 -10.06 -2.69 8.89
N ILE A 137 -10.47 -3.47 9.89
CA ILE A 137 -9.59 -4.47 10.54
C ILE A 137 -9.10 -5.52 9.52
N GLN A 138 -9.88 -5.82 8.47
CA GLN A 138 -9.49 -6.78 7.43
C GLN A 138 -8.31 -6.28 6.58
N LEU A 139 -8.09 -4.97 6.54
CA LEU A 139 -6.99 -4.33 5.82
C LEU A 139 -5.79 -4.06 6.73
N HIS A 140 -5.86 -4.43 8.02
CA HIS A 140 -4.74 -4.30 8.93
C HIS A 140 -3.60 -5.24 8.52
N LYS A 141 -2.37 -4.75 8.69
CA LYS A 141 -1.17 -5.55 8.48
C LYS A 141 -0.79 -6.27 9.77
N HIS A 142 -0.33 -7.51 9.63
CA HIS A 142 0.17 -8.30 10.74
C HIS A 142 1.55 -7.81 11.20
N ILE A 143 1.77 -7.82 12.51
CA ILE A 143 3.09 -7.58 13.08
C ILE A 143 4.03 -8.70 12.64
N ILE A 144 5.25 -8.33 12.27
CA ILE A 144 6.29 -9.26 11.85
C ILE A 144 7.04 -9.77 13.07
N LEU A 145 7.03 -11.09 13.27
CA LEU A 145 7.77 -11.75 14.34
C LEU A 145 9.16 -12.17 13.85
N LEU A 146 10.20 -11.79 14.59
CA LEU A 146 11.59 -12.09 14.21
C LEU A 146 11.87 -13.58 14.09
N GLU A 147 11.31 -14.39 14.99
CA GLU A 147 11.51 -15.85 14.99
C GLU A 147 11.02 -16.49 13.69
N GLU A 148 9.87 -16.05 13.16
CA GLU A 148 9.34 -16.55 11.90
C GLU A 148 10.23 -16.19 10.70
N GLU A 149 10.84 -15.00 10.73
CA GLU A 149 11.75 -14.56 9.67
C GLU A 149 13.05 -15.35 9.69
N TYR A 150 13.58 -15.68 10.88
CA TYR A 150 14.73 -16.58 11.00
C TYR A 150 14.39 -18.02 10.64
N ALA A 151 13.19 -18.51 10.98
CA ALA A 151 12.72 -19.82 10.55
C ALA A 151 12.62 -19.89 9.01
N ARG A 152 12.05 -18.87 8.37
CA ARG A 152 12.01 -18.73 6.90
C ARG A 152 13.38 -18.69 6.26
N LEU A 153 14.35 -18.06 6.92
CA LEU A 153 15.72 -17.98 6.42
C LEU A 153 16.37 -19.37 6.38
N ARG A 154 16.15 -20.19 7.42
CA ARG A 154 16.68 -21.57 7.52
C ARG A 154 15.98 -22.54 6.57
N SER A 155 14.67 -22.39 6.35
CA SER A 155 13.91 -23.29 5.48
C SER A 155 14.08 -23.03 3.98
N CYS A 156 14.75 -21.96 3.60
CA CYS A 156 14.99 -21.59 2.20
C CYS A 156 16.25 -22.23 1.59
N ASP A 157 17.01 -22.99 2.39
CA ASP A 157 18.23 -23.69 1.99
C ASP A 157 18.03 -25.21 1.80
N ASP A 158 16.82 -25.74 2.05
CA ASP A 158 16.35 -27.08 1.64
C ASP A 158 15.61 -27.01 0.28
#